data_AF-A0AAW2F5S0-F1
#
_entry.id   AF-A0AAW2F5S0-F1
#
_cell.length_a   1.000
_cell.length_b   1.000
_cell.length_c   1.000
_cell.angle_alpha   90.00
_cell.angle_beta   90.00
_cell.angle_gamma   90.00
#
_symmetry.space_group_name_H-M   'P 1'
#
loop_
_entity.id
_entity.type
_entity.pdbx_description
1 polymer ?
#
loop_
_entity_poly.entity_id
_entity_poly.type
_entity_poly.pdbx_seq_one_letter_code
_entity_poly.pdbx_strand_id
1 'polypeptide(L)'
;MLLIILVSSLQCVYGLIGYDCGGQHLNITTVSLLGTSECDLGYQKPNSSHVYVQLFQLSEYNYAEIYQCKIELFRTVQYCGMHSHISAVSNGRMEYFLEISPSKCSRAIQDSIFSLGTGGEINGLKPNSTNTHSFMLAGTVGYDGRCEGTQYSDPYGTWNNVIVDALIQITLKTAYVLLNLNSGKIMLKSGTVCDLTRGTCVDSEDGHTFWKPMPTSSCNFHQYDVLYEGLATKLISQAEDSTYATVYSLVTQDLTFALTAAHQQSLCGYTLHNTEHPKLFILETVKGNTFTHRGSIHVGNLDIFTYVNSKFVYVEKHIKQQMTSLYHNVMQHRCELEREVIKNTLSFAFLQPDEFDIA
;
A
#
# COMPACT_ATOMS: atom_id res chain seq x y z
N MET A 1 -40.26 -85.34 3.25
CA MET A 1 -39.38 -84.99 4.38
C MET A 1 -37.94 -85.27 3.95
N LEU A 2 -37.18 -84.21 3.64
CA LEU A 2 -35.71 -84.05 3.54
C LEU A 2 -35.51 -82.78 2.67
N LEU A 3 -35.69 -81.60 3.26
CA LEU A 3 -34.64 -80.73 3.80
C LEU A 3 -33.60 -80.33 2.73
N ILE A 4 -33.97 -79.35 1.92
CA ILE A 4 -33.06 -78.58 1.06
C ILE A 4 -32.37 -77.56 1.96
N ILE A 5 -31.10 -77.79 2.29
CA ILE A 5 -30.26 -76.78 2.95
C ILE A 5 -29.59 -75.97 1.83
N LEU A 6 -30.17 -74.81 1.54
CA LEU A 6 -29.51 -73.72 0.81
C LEU A 6 -28.50 -73.08 1.78
N VAL A 7 -27.22 -73.42 1.63
CA VAL A 7 -26.12 -72.69 2.26
C VAL A 7 -25.94 -71.40 1.48
N SER A 8 -26.45 -70.30 2.03
CA SER A 8 -26.15 -68.96 1.56
C SER A 8 -24.69 -68.62 1.84
N SER A 9 -23.99 -68.19 0.81
CA SER A 9 -22.64 -67.63 0.85
C SER A 9 -22.61 -66.38 1.75
N LEU A 10 -22.11 -66.51 2.97
CA LEU A 10 -21.68 -65.37 3.78
C LEU A 10 -20.39 -64.80 3.16
N GLN A 11 -20.48 -63.60 2.59
CA GLN A 11 -19.29 -62.83 2.21
C GLN A 11 -18.64 -62.27 3.47
N CYS A 12 -17.42 -62.70 3.78
CA CYS A 12 -16.57 -62.03 4.77
C CYS A 12 -16.04 -60.73 4.17
N VAL A 13 -16.33 -59.59 4.82
CA VAL A 13 -15.73 -58.29 4.49
C VAL A 13 -14.50 -58.10 5.37
N TYR A 14 -13.32 -58.01 4.77
CA TYR A 14 -12.08 -57.66 5.47
C TYR A 14 -11.93 -56.13 5.44
N GLY A 15 -11.76 -55.51 6.62
CA GLY A 15 -11.48 -54.08 6.77
C GLY A 15 -10.17 -53.88 7.53
N LEU A 16 -9.41 -52.87 7.16
CA LEU A 16 -8.24 -52.42 7.92
C LEU A 16 -8.73 -51.55 9.09
N ILE A 17 -8.16 -51.75 10.28
CA ILE A 17 -8.49 -50.97 11.48
C ILE A 17 -7.19 -50.32 11.97
N GLY A 18 -7.07 -49.01 11.73
CA GLY A 18 -6.02 -48.16 12.30
C GLY A 18 -6.46 -47.62 13.66
N TYR A 19 -5.53 -47.53 14.61
CA TYR A 19 -5.78 -46.98 15.95
C TYR A 19 -4.89 -45.76 16.18
N ASP A 20 -5.51 -44.58 16.26
CA ASP A 20 -4.82 -43.38 16.76
C ASP A 20 -4.65 -43.50 18.29
N CYS A 21 -3.42 -43.78 18.71
CA CYS A 21 -3.07 -43.93 20.13
C CYS A 21 -2.82 -42.59 20.85
N GLY A 22 -2.99 -41.45 20.18
CA GLY A 22 -2.73 -40.10 20.71
C GLY A 22 -3.95 -39.38 21.31
N GLY A 23 -5.18 -39.84 21.05
CA GLY A 23 -6.42 -39.18 21.46
C GLY A 23 -6.97 -39.61 22.82
N GLN A 24 -7.61 -38.68 23.56
CA GLN A 24 -8.33 -38.99 24.83
C GLN A 24 -9.77 -39.49 24.61
N HIS A 25 -10.26 -39.50 23.38
CA HIS A 25 -11.63 -39.87 23.02
C HIS A 25 -11.65 -40.85 21.84
N LEU A 26 -12.55 -41.84 21.91
CA LEU A 26 -12.75 -42.82 20.84
C LEU A 26 -13.72 -42.24 19.80
N ASN A 27 -13.19 -41.73 18.68
CA ASN A 27 -14.01 -41.27 17.55
C ASN A 27 -13.77 -42.23 16.38
N ILE A 28 -14.77 -43.07 16.09
CA ILE A 28 -14.66 -44.09 15.03
C ILE A 28 -15.07 -43.44 13.71
N THR A 29 -14.12 -43.37 12.77
CA THR A 29 -14.35 -42.83 11.44
C THR A 29 -14.12 -43.95 10.42
N THR A 30 -15.16 -44.29 9.64
CA THR A 30 -15.07 -45.37 8.65
C THR A 30 -14.76 -44.76 7.30
N VAL A 31 -13.64 -45.15 6.68
CA VAL A 31 -13.23 -44.66 5.35
C VAL A 31 -13.27 -45.83 4.37
N SER A 32 -13.91 -45.63 3.21
CA SER A 32 -13.92 -46.63 2.13
C SER A 32 -12.59 -46.58 1.37
N LEU A 33 -11.86 -47.69 1.36
CA LEU A 33 -10.63 -47.85 0.56
C LEU A 33 -10.89 -48.30 -0.89
N LEU A 34 -12.15 -48.65 -1.21
CA LEU A 34 -12.52 -49.21 -2.51
C LEU A 34 -12.74 -48.13 -3.58
N GLY A 35 -12.78 -46.85 -3.19
CA GLY A 35 -12.92 -45.73 -4.10
C GLY A 35 -13.61 -44.53 -3.46
N THR A 36 -13.48 -43.38 -4.11
CA THR A 36 -14.16 -42.13 -3.76
C THR A 36 -15.51 -42.04 -4.47
N SER A 37 -16.54 -41.60 -3.74
CA SER A 37 -17.88 -41.36 -4.29
C SER A 37 -17.86 -40.38 -5.46
N GLU A 38 -18.83 -40.51 -6.36
CA GLU A 38 -18.99 -39.57 -7.48
C GLU A 38 -19.54 -38.23 -6.98
N CYS A 39 -19.14 -37.16 -7.66
CA CYS A 39 -19.61 -35.80 -7.38
C CYS A 39 -21.00 -35.60 -7.98
N ASP A 40 -22.04 -36.06 -7.28
CA ASP A 40 -23.43 -35.78 -7.65
C ASP A 40 -23.94 -34.57 -6.87
N LEU A 41 -23.81 -33.39 -7.48
CA LEU A 41 -24.35 -32.16 -6.91
C LEU A 41 -25.78 -31.98 -7.41
N GLY A 42 -26.75 -32.11 -6.50
CA GLY A 42 -28.14 -31.81 -6.80
C GLY A 42 -28.30 -30.40 -7.39
N TYR A 43 -29.11 -30.26 -8.45
CA TYR A 43 -29.38 -28.98 -9.11
C TYR A 43 -30.21 -28.07 -8.19
N GLN A 44 -29.55 -27.34 -7.28
CA GLN A 44 -30.19 -26.30 -6.48
C GLN A 44 -29.94 -24.93 -7.10
N LYS A 45 -31.02 -24.21 -7.40
CA LYS A 45 -30.92 -22.83 -7.89
C LYS A 45 -30.47 -21.94 -6.73
N PRO A 46 -29.32 -21.25 -6.82
CA PRO A 46 -28.84 -20.41 -5.73
C PRO A 46 -29.79 -19.23 -5.51
N ASN A 47 -29.91 -18.81 -4.25
CA ASN A 47 -30.66 -17.61 -3.91
C ASN A 47 -29.84 -16.39 -4.33
N SER A 48 -30.45 -15.52 -5.13
CA SER A 48 -29.81 -14.31 -5.66
C SER A 48 -30.49 -13.07 -5.08
N SER A 49 -29.70 -12.12 -4.60
CA SER A 49 -30.16 -10.81 -4.15
C SER A 49 -29.24 -9.69 -4.64
N HIS A 50 -29.74 -8.46 -4.67
CA HIS A 50 -28.92 -7.27 -4.93
C HIS A 50 -28.56 -6.59 -3.62
N VAL A 51 -27.27 -6.34 -3.42
CA VAL A 51 -26.72 -5.72 -2.22
C VAL A 51 -25.76 -4.62 -2.61
N TYR A 52 -25.69 -3.59 -1.78
CA TYR A 52 -24.76 -2.49 -2.01
C TYR A 52 -23.41 -2.86 -1.38
N VAL A 53 -22.35 -2.79 -2.17
CA VAL A 53 -21.02 -3.24 -1.78
C VAL A 53 -19.96 -2.20 -2.11
N GLN A 54 -18.88 -2.26 -1.34
CA GLN A 54 -17.62 -1.62 -1.70
C GLN A 54 -16.57 -2.71 -1.89
N LEU A 55 -15.97 -2.76 -3.08
CA LEU A 55 -14.83 -3.62 -3.40
C LEU A 55 -13.58 -2.77 -3.36
N PHE A 56 -12.60 -3.18 -2.56
CA PHE A 56 -11.35 -2.45 -2.41
C PHE A 56 -10.17 -3.41 -2.30
N GLN A 57 -8.98 -2.86 -2.55
CA GLN A 57 -7.73 -3.60 -2.53
C GLN A 57 -6.72 -2.98 -1.57
N LEU A 58 -5.81 -3.79 -1.04
CA LEU A 58 -4.64 -3.29 -0.31
C LEU A 58 -3.65 -2.61 -1.26
N SER A 59 -3.28 -1.38 -0.92
CA SER A 59 -2.33 -0.53 -1.63
C SER A 59 -0.91 -0.75 -1.14
N GLU A 60 0.03 -0.96 -2.05
CA GLU A 60 1.46 -1.00 -1.72
C GLU A 60 2.13 0.37 -1.83
N TYR A 61 1.64 1.19 -2.76
CA TYR A 61 2.15 2.50 -3.06
C TYR A 61 1.12 3.59 -2.78
N ASN A 62 1.58 4.76 -2.37
CA ASN A 62 0.76 5.97 -2.26
C ASN A 62 1.61 7.20 -2.63
N TYR A 63 1.03 8.39 -2.57
CA TYR A 63 1.73 9.65 -2.77
C TYR A 63 1.81 10.44 -1.47
N ALA A 64 2.96 11.05 -1.24
CA ALA A 64 3.13 12.06 -0.20
C ALA A 64 3.41 13.41 -0.85
N GLU A 65 2.72 14.45 -0.38
CA GLU A 65 3.09 15.83 -0.69
C GLU A 65 4.36 16.18 0.09
N ILE A 66 5.39 16.59 -0.63
CA ILE A 66 6.63 17.08 -0.08
C ILE A 66 6.81 18.56 -0.42
N TYR A 67 7.55 19.23 0.44
CA TYR A 67 8.03 20.58 0.21
C TYR A 67 9.52 20.64 0.51
N GLN A 68 10.27 21.31 -0.37
CA GLN A 68 11.72 21.32 -0.39
C GLN A 68 12.23 22.75 -0.40
N CYS A 69 13.26 22.99 0.41
CA CYS A 69 13.94 24.26 0.50
C CYS A 69 15.45 24.05 0.42
N LYS A 70 16.06 24.67 -0.58
CA LYS A 70 17.50 24.73 -0.75
C LYS A 70 17.94 26.18 -0.64
N ILE A 71 18.80 26.45 0.34
CA ILE A 71 19.29 27.79 0.64
C ILE A 71 20.81 27.79 0.44
N GLU A 72 21.25 28.43 -0.62
CA GLU A 72 22.66 28.60 -0.97
C GLU A 72 23.09 30.02 -0.62
N LEU A 73 24.14 30.16 0.19
CA LEU A 73 24.70 31.46 0.54
C LEU A 73 26.12 31.56 0.01
N PHE A 74 26.33 32.57 -0.83
CA PHE A 74 27.63 32.98 -1.34
C PHE A 74 28.01 34.26 -0.63
N ARG A 75 29.09 34.26 0.14
CA ARG A 75 29.60 35.46 0.80
C ARG A 75 30.93 35.89 0.22
N THR A 76 31.13 37.21 0.17
CA THR A 76 32.44 37.82 -0.05
C THR A 76 32.73 38.79 1.09
N VAL A 77 33.90 38.62 1.70
CA VAL A 77 34.44 39.46 2.77
C VAL A 77 35.58 40.26 2.18
N GLN A 78 35.57 41.56 2.42
CA GLN A 78 36.59 42.49 1.94
C GLN A 78 37.02 43.40 3.09
N TYR A 79 38.33 43.63 3.21
CA TYR A 79 38.85 44.60 4.16
C TYR A 79 38.53 46.02 3.71
N CYS A 80 37.97 46.84 4.61
CA CYS A 80 37.70 48.25 4.36
C CYS A 80 38.84 49.10 4.93
N GLY A 81 39.77 49.49 4.08
CA GLY A 81 40.97 50.24 4.46
C GLY A 81 40.75 51.74 4.65
N MET A 82 41.83 52.41 5.07
CA MET A 82 41.89 53.87 5.16
C MET A 82 41.53 54.49 3.80
N HIS A 83 40.69 55.52 3.78
CA HIS A 83 40.10 56.12 2.56
C HIS A 83 39.13 55.23 1.78
N SER A 84 38.52 54.22 2.43
CA SER A 84 37.52 53.33 1.82
C SER A 84 38.05 52.46 0.68
N HIS A 85 39.34 52.12 0.71
CA HIS A 85 39.92 51.13 -0.19
C HIS A 85 39.47 49.72 0.19
N ILE A 86 38.95 48.95 -0.76
CA ILE A 86 38.61 47.54 -0.56
C ILE A 86 39.81 46.65 -0.89
N SER A 87 40.07 45.64 -0.07
CA SER A 87 41.15 44.68 -0.29
C SER A 87 40.71 43.25 0.03
N ALA A 88 41.30 42.27 -0.67
CA ALA A 88 41.00 40.86 -0.42
C ALA A 88 41.54 40.42 0.94
N VAL A 89 40.82 39.50 1.59
CA VAL A 89 41.24 38.86 2.83
C VAL A 89 41.34 37.34 2.64
N SER A 90 42.12 36.68 3.50
CA SER A 90 42.17 35.21 3.53
C SER A 90 40.78 34.65 3.84
N ASN A 91 40.38 33.56 3.16
CA ASN A 91 39.04 32.96 3.26
C ASN A 91 37.88 33.96 3.04
N GLY A 92 38.16 34.99 2.23
CA GLY A 92 37.19 36.06 1.98
C GLY A 92 35.99 35.61 1.16
N ARG A 93 36.12 34.58 0.31
CA ARG A 93 35.01 34.03 -0.48
C ARG A 93 34.64 32.65 0.03
N MET A 94 33.36 32.43 0.26
CA MET A 94 32.85 31.12 0.65
C MET A 94 31.42 30.91 0.13
N GLU A 95 31.12 29.66 -0.22
CA GLU A 95 29.80 29.19 -0.60
C GLU A 95 29.42 28.03 0.32
N TYR A 96 28.21 28.06 0.88
CA TYR A 96 27.71 26.98 1.72
C TYR A 96 26.18 26.94 1.76
N PHE A 97 25.66 25.76 2.10
CA PHE A 97 24.24 25.56 2.33
C PHE A 97 23.85 26.01 3.74
N LEU A 98 22.71 26.68 3.86
CA LEU A 98 22.12 26.98 5.15
C LEU A 98 21.12 25.90 5.55
N GLU A 99 21.30 25.36 6.75
CA GLU A 99 20.32 24.48 7.36
C GLU A 99 19.02 25.26 7.64
N ILE A 100 17.89 24.62 7.31
CA ILE A 100 16.57 25.22 7.47
C ILE A 100 15.66 24.28 8.26
N SER A 101 14.86 24.85 9.16
CA SER A 101 13.86 24.09 9.90
C SER A 101 12.60 23.85 9.04
N PRO A 102 11.79 22.82 9.33
CA PRO A 102 10.52 22.59 8.65
C PRO A 102 9.60 23.82 8.69
N SER A 103 9.57 24.52 9.83
CA SER A 103 8.76 25.72 10.03
C SER A 103 9.21 26.89 9.16
N LYS A 104 10.53 27.15 9.06
CA LYS A 104 11.06 28.21 8.20
C LYS A 104 10.81 27.90 6.72
N CYS A 105 11.00 26.64 6.31
CA CYS A 105 10.71 26.21 4.94
C CYS A 105 9.22 26.35 4.60
N SER A 106 8.33 25.93 5.51
CA SER A 106 6.88 26.08 5.34
C SER A 106 6.47 27.55 5.20
N ARG A 107 7.02 28.47 6.01
CA ARG A 107 6.73 29.90 5.90
C ARG A 107 7.28 30.51 4.61
N ALA A 108 8.46 30.10 4.16
CA ALA A 108 8.99 30.54 2.87
C ALA A 108 8.08 30.17 1.69
N ILE A 109 7.43 29.00 1.77
CA ILE A 109 6.52 28.52 0.72
C ILE A 109 5.11 29.11 0.86
N GLN A 110 4.56 29.16 2.07
CA GLN A 110 3.16 29.56 2.31
C GLN A 110 3.01 31.08 2.45
N ASP A 111 3.86 31.68 3.28
CA ASP A 111 3.80 33.12 3.58
C ASP A 111 4.60 33.93 2.55
N SER A 112 5.43 33.29 1.73
CA SER A 112 6.37 33.94 0.80
C SER A 112 7.45 34.78 1.52
N ILE A 113 7.81 34.37 2.74
CA ILE A 113 8.69 35.12 3.65
C ILE A 113 9.84 34.23 4.15
N PHE A 114 11.07 34.74 4.14
CA PHE A 114 12.23 34.08 4.72
C PHE A 114 13.05 35.05 5.58
N SER A 115 13.31 34.67 6.84
CA SER A 115 14.10 35.48 7.78
C SER A 115 15.54 34.96 7.90
N LEU A 116 16.48 35.84 7.59
CA LEU A 116 17.91 35.54 7.65
C LEU A 116 18.53 36.02 8.97
N GLY A 117 17.87 35.73 10.09
CA GLY A 117 18.35 36.16 11.42
C GLY A 117 18.62 37.66 11.48
N THR A 118 19.90 38.05 11.63
CA THR A 118 20.34 39.45 11.67
C THR A 118 20.33 40.16 10.31
N GLY A 119 20.22 39.42 9.20
CA GLY A 119 20.22 39.95 7.83
C GLY A 119 18.87 40.49 7.34
N GLY A 120 17.84 40.49 8.20
CA GLY A 120 16.50 40.98 7.86
C GLY A 120 15.57 39.91 7.27
N GLU A 121 14.45 40.38 6.72
CA GLU A 121 13.36 39.56 6.20
C GLU A 121 13.23 39.75 4.69
N ILE A 122 13.18 38.64 3.96
CA ILE A 122 13.01 38.60 2.51
C ILE A 122 11.55 38.26 2.23
N ASN A 123 10.88 39.15 1.49
CA ASN A 123 9.47 39.05 1.16
C ASN A 123 9.27 38.80 -0.33
N GLY A 124 8.11 38.22 -0.68
CA GLY A 124 7.70 38.02 -2.09
C GLY A 124 8.41 36.86 -2.77
N LEU A 125 8.83 35.84 -2.00
CA LEU A 125 9.39 34.62 -2.54
C LEU A 125 8.37 33.87 -3.40
N LYS A 126 8.78 33.46 -4.60
CA LYS A 126 7.92 32.68 -5.50
C LYS A 126 8.12 31.18 -5.26
N PRO A 127 7.05 30.40 -5.00
CA PRO A 127 7.15 28.94 -4.91
C PRO A 127 7.48 28.33 -6.29
N ASN A 128 8.07 27.14 -6.29
CA ASN A 128 8.52 26.42 -7.49
C ASN A 128 9.51 27.22 -8.36
N SER A 129 10.35 28.02 -7.70
CA SER A 129 11.36 28.84 -8.38
C SER A 129 12.56 29.11 -7.46
N THR A 130 13.62 29.64 -8.07
CA THR A 130 14.81 30.13 -7.36
C THR A 130 14.74 31.65 -7.28
N ASN A 131 14.77 32.17 -6.06
CA ASN A 131 14.76 33.60 -5.77
C ASN A 131 16.16 34.01 -5.31
N THR A 132 16.72 35.06 -5.90
CA THR A 132 18.08 35.51 -5.61
C THR A 132 18.05 36.91 -5.01
N HIS A 133 18.71 37.09 -3.87
CA HIS A 133 18.76 38.36 -3.15
C HIS A 133 20.20 38.69 -2.75
N SER A 134 20.54 39.98 -2.80
CA SER A 134 21.84 40.49 -2.32
C SER A 134 21.62 41.39 -1.10
N PHE A 135 22.50 41.27 -0.11
CA PHE A 135 22.44 42.05 1.13
C PHE A 135 23.83 42.15 1.77
N MET A 136 23.96 43.12 2.67
CA MET A 136 25.16 43.30 3.50
C MET A 136 24.98 42.53 4.80
N LEU A 137 25.82 41.52 5.04
CA LEU A 137 25.86 40.77 6.30
C LEU A 137 26.52 41.58 7.43
N ALA A 138 27.52 42.39 7.07
CA ALA A 138 28.28 43.20 8.01
C ALA A 138 28.94 44.39 7.32
N GLY A 139 29.09 45.49 8.06
CA GLY A 139 29.62 46.75 7.56
C GLY A 139 28.61 47.47 6.66
N THR A 140 29.00 48.64 6.16
CA THR A 140 28.17 49.43 5.24
C THR A 140 28.99 49.90 4.04
N VAL A 141 28.31 50.04 2.90
CA VAL A 141 28.86 50.68 1.70
C VAL A 141 27.86 51.74 1.26
N GLY A 142 28.27 53.01 1.34
CA GLY A 142 27.49 54.14 0.89
C GLY A 142 27.44 54.22 -0.64
N TYR A 143 26.41 54.90 -1.16
CA TYR A 143 26.28 55.18 -2.60
C TYR A 143 27.40 56.05 -3.16
N ASP A 144 28.12 56.76 -2.30
CA ASP A 144 29.33 57.54 -2.61
C ASP A 144 30.61 56.70 -2.68
N GLY A 145 30.50 55.37 -2.49
CA GLY A 145 31.62 54.45 -2.50
C GLY A 145 32.40 54.39 -1.18
N ARG A 146 31.96 55.09 -0.13
CA ARG A 146 32.57 54.98 1.20
C ARG A 146 32.15 53.67 1.87
N CYS A 147 33.13 52.93 2.37
CA CYS A 147 32.88 51.75 3.21
C CYS A 147 33.15 52.07 4.68
N GLU A 148 32.36 51.44 5.55
CA GLU A 148 32.62 51.36 6.99
C GLU A 148 32.69 49.89 7.39
N GLY A 149 33.89 49.44 7.77
CA GLY A 149 34.14 48.07 8.16
C GLY A 149 33.74 47.80 9.61
N THR A 150 33.31 46.57 9.89
CA THR A 150 33.05 46.10 11.25
C THR A 150 33.76 44.77 11.50
N GLN A 151 33.67 44.24 12.72
CA GLN A 151 34.11 42.89 13.00
C GLN A 151 33.05 41.89 12.51
N TYR A 152 33.47 40.86 11.79
CA TYR A 152 32.62 39.78 11.34
C TYR A 152 33.27 38.44 11.65
N SER A 153 32.47 37.47 12.08
CA SER A 153 32.92 36.11 12.33
C SER A 153 31.90 35.11 11.83
N ASP A 154 32.40 34.03 11.24
CA ASP A 154 31.62 32.87 10.84
C ASP A 154 32.44 31.59 11.08
N PRO A 155 31.94 30.38 10.74
CA PRO A 155 32.68 29.13 10.95
C PRO A 155 34.04 29.02 10.23
N TYR A 156 34.34 29.90 9.27
CA TYR A 156 35.53 29.84 8.43
C TYR A 156 36.58 30.90 8.78
N GLY A 157 36.26 31.81 9.70
CA GLY A 157 37.21 32.78 10.20
C GLY A 157 36.59 33.95 10.96
N THR A 158 37.48 34.80 11.47
CA THR A 158 37.14 36.08 12.08
C THR A 158 37.97 37.14 11.40
N TRP A 159 37.32 38.22 10.99
CA TRP A 159 37.97 39.36 10.34
C TRP A 159 37.56 40.66 11.03
N ASN A 160 38.50 41.59 11.06
CA ASN A 160 38.29 42.91 11.64
C ASN A 160 38.29 43.96 10.53
N ASN A 161 37.45 44.97 10.71
CA ASN A 161 37.31 46.11 9.80
C ASN A 161 37.01 45.65 8.35
N VAL A 162 35.99 44.82 8.21
CA VAL A 162 35.54 44.25 6.94
C VAL A 162 34.11 44.68 6.59
N ILE A 163 33.84 44.70 5.30
CA ILE A 163 32.50 44.65 4.74
C ILE A 163 32.23 43.24 4.23
N VAL A 164 30.99 42.79 4.36
CA VAL A 164 30.58 41.44 3.94
C VAL A 164 29.33 41.52 3.11
N ASP A 165 29.49 41.30 1.81
CA ASP A 165 28.38 41.11 0.88
C ASP A 165 27.99 39.63 0.82
N ALA A 166 26.70 39.38 0.70
CA ALA A 166 26.18 38.04 0.50
C ALA A 166 25.12 38.03 -0.60
N LEU A 167 25.20 36.99 -1.43
CA LEU A 167 24.18 36.58 -2.37
C LEU A 167 23.53 35.32 -1.84
N ILE A 168 22.22 35.36 -1.60
CA ILE A 168 21.44 34.19 -1.22
C ILE A 168 20.59 33.73 -2.39
N GLN A 169 20.62 32.42 -2.66
CA GLN A 169 19.73 31.75 -3.59
C GLN A 169 18.81 30.83 -2.81
N ILE A 170 17.51 31.12 -2.91
CA ILE A 170 16.44 30.40 -2.20
C ILE A 170 15.63 29.65 -3.25
N THR A 171 15.84 28.34 -3.34
CA THR A 171 15.05 27.46 -4.21
C THR A 171 13.96 26.78 -3.39
N LEU A 172 12.71 27.04 -3.76
CA LEU A 172 11.52 26.48 -3.13
C LEU A 172 10.81 25.56 -4.11
N LYS A 173 10.51 24.32 -3.72
CA LYS A 173 9.79 23.36 -4.55
C LYS A 173 8.70 22.64 -3.76
N THR A 174 7.58 22.37 -4.42
CA THR A 174 6.54 21.46 -3.92
C THR A 174 6.33 20.35 -4.94
N ALA A 175 6.16 19.12 -4.47
CA ALA A 175 5.97 17.98 -5.34
C ALA A 175 5.21 16.85 -4.63
N TYR A 176 4.61 15.98 -5.43
CA TYR A 176 4.16 14.67 -4.95
C TYR A 176 5.22 13.63 -5.29
N VAL A 177 5.54 12.78 -4.33
CA VAL A 177 6.51 11.69 -4.48
C VAL A 177 5.92 10.36 -4.07
N LEU A 178 6.47 9.30 -4.63
CA LEU A 178 6.02 7.93 -4.40
C LEU A 178 6.43 7.47 -3.00
N LEU A 179 5.47 6.89 -2.29
CA LEU A 179 5.63 6.25 -1.00
C LEU A 179 5.44 4.74 -1.16
N ASN A 180 6.32 3.96 -0.56
CA ASN A 180 6.08 2.53 -0.36
C ASN A 180 5.57 2.30 1.07
N LEU A 181 4.30 1.91 1.18
CA LEU A 181 3.59 1.74 2.46
C LEU A 181 4.15 0.57 3.29
N ASN A 182 4.61 -0.49 2.63
CA ASN A 182 5.11 -1.70 3.28
C ASN A 182 6.48 -1.48 3.94
N SER A 183 7.38 -0.79 3.24
CA SER A 183 8.74 -0.50 3.74
C SER A 183 8.82 0.78 4.57
N GLY A 184 7.79 1.64 4.53
CA GLY A 184 7.82 2.94 5.17
C GLY A 184 8.87 3.87 4.57
N LYS A 185 9.18 3.70 3.27
CA LYS A 185 10.19 4.49 2.55
C LYS A 185 9.53 5.49 1.60
N ILE A 186 10.12 6.67 1.51
CA ILE A 186 9.79 7.71 0.53
C ILE A 186 10.94 7.83 -0.47
N MET A 187 10.64 7.89 -1.76
CA MET A 187 11.65 8.01 -2.82
C MET A 187 11.49 9.37 -3.50
N LEU A 188 12.52 10.21 -3.38
CA LEU A 188 12.57 11.52 -4.00
C LEU A 188 12.86 11.42 -5.50
N LYS A 189 12.60 12.49 -6.26
CA LYS A 189 12.82 12.53 -7.72
C LYS A 189 14.28 12.36 -8.13
N SER A 190 15.20 12.77 -7.26
CA SER A 190 16.65 12.57 -7.35
C SER A 190 17.08 11.10 -7.20
N GLY A 191 16.18 10.23 -6.71
CA GLY A 191 16.50 8.84 -6.33
C GLY A 191 16.87 8.66 -4.85
N THR A 192 16.96 9.74 -4.06
CA THR A 192 17.21 9.64 -2.62
C THR A 192 16.06 8.90 -1.92
N VAL A 193 16.39 7.89 -1.11
CA VAL A 193 15.42 7.10 -0.35
C VAL A 193 15.51 7.46 1.14
N CYS A 194 14.37 7.85 1.72
CA CYS A 194 14.30 8.31 3.10
C CYS A 194 13.25 7.52 3.90
N ASP A 195 13.37 7.53 5.22
CA ASP A 195 12.38 6.93 6.13
C ASP A 195 11.19 7.85 6.34
N LEU A 196 9.98 7.39 6.03
CA LEU A 196 8.73 8.14 6.17
C LEU A 196 8.55 8.70 7.60
N THR A 197 8.94 7.93 8.61
CA THR A 197 8.77 8.25 10.03
C THR A 197 9.59 9.46 10.47
N ARG A 198 10.66 9.82 9.74
CA ARG A 198 11.50 10.97 10.09
C ARG A 198 10.83 12.30 9.81
N GLY A 199 9.89 12.37 8.87
CA GLY A 199 9.25 13.63 8.46
C GLY A 199 10.19 14.60 7.71
N THR A 200 11.46 14.24 7.53
CA THR A 200 12.48 15.07 6.90
C THR A 200 13.55 14.22 6.22
N CYS A 201 14.13 14.76 5.16
CA CYS A 201 15.29 14.23 4.48
C CYS A 201 16.16 15.37 3.93
N VAL A 202 17.44 15.09 3.68
CA VAL A 202 18.31 16.00 2.92
C VAL A 202 18.53 15.38 1.55
N ASP A 203 18.17 16.13 0.53
CA ASP A 203 18.40 15.79 -0.85
C ASP A 203 19.61 16.54 -1.41
N SER A 204 20.45 15.87 -2.19
CA SER A 204 21.65 16.48 -2.76
C SER A 204 21.34 17.55 -3.81
N GLU A 205 20.24 17.41 -4.55
CA GLU A 205 19.87 18.35 -5.62
C GLU A 205 18.94 19.45 -5.11
N ASP A 206 17.95 19.07 -4.30
CA ASP A 206 16.83 19.91 -3.88
C ASP A 206 16.91 20.39 -2.41
N GLY A 207 17.97 20.04 -1.69
CA GLY A 207 18.21 20.48 -0.32
C GLY A 207 17.29 19.83 0.71
N HIS A 208 16.87 20.59 1.71
CA HIS A 208 16.06 20.05 2.81
C HIS A 208 14.64 19.77 2.35
N THR A 209 14.24 18.51 2.47
CA THR A 209 12.92 18.00 2.11
C THR A 209 12.12 17.67 3.36
N PHE A 210 10.84 18.02 3.35
CA PHE A 210 9.93 17.79 4.45
C PHE A 210 8.58 17.29 3.95
N TRP A 211 7.89 16.54 4.79
CA TRP A 211 6.53 16.09 4.55
C TRP A 211 5.76 16.02 5.86
N LYS A 212 4.43 16.02 5.75
CA LYS A 212 3.58 15.76 6.91
C LYS A 212 3.60 14.26 7.22
N PRO A 213 3.63 13.86 8.50
CA PRO A 213 3.42 12.47 8.87
C PRO A 213 2.10 11.97 8.28
N MET A 214 2.08 10.74 7.79
CA MET A 214 0.83 10.12 7.37
C MET A 214 -0.14 10.06 8.56
N PRO A 215 -1.44 10.33 8.37
CA PRO A 215 -2.41 10.25 9.45
C PRO A 215 -2.38 8.85 10.05
N THR A 216 -1.97 8.73 11.31
CA THR A 216 -2.05 7.49 12.06
C THR A 216 -3.51 7.23 12.39
N SER A 217 -4.22 6.54 11.50
CA SER A 217 -5.54 5.99 11.81
C SER A 217 -5.35 4.57 12.30
N SER A 218 -6.04 4.19 13.38
CA SER A 218 -6.06 2.80 13.88
C SER A 218 -6.47 1.79 12.80
N CYS A 219 -7.18 2.26 11.77
CA CYS A 219 -7.73 1.49 10.67
C CYS A 219 -6.88 1.48 9.40
N ASN A 220 -5.85 2.33 9.35
CA ASN A 220 -5.00 2.53 8.17
C ASN A 220 -5.78 2.70 6.86
N PHE A 221 -6.84 3.52 6.85
CA PHE A 221 -7.71 3.68 5.67
C PHE A 221 -6.95 4.08 4.39
N HIS A 222 -5.79 4.74 4.54
CA HIS A 222 -4.89 5.13 3.44
C HIS A 222 -4.18 3.96 2.74
N GLN A 223 -4.30 2.74 3.27
CA GLN A 223 -3.76 1.51 2.67
C GLN A 223 -4.78 0.78 1.79
N TYR A 224 -5.96 1.37 1.55
CA TYR A 224 -7.02 0.73 0.79
C TYR A 224 -7.46 1.60 -0.39
N ASP A 225 -7.39 1.02 -1.59
CA ASP A 225 -7.87 1.62 -2.83
C ASP A 225 -9.25 1.06 -3.20
N VAL A 226 -10.25 1.92 -3.38
CA VAL A 226 -11.61 1.50 -3.79
C VAL A 226 -11.66 1.23 -5.29
N LEU A 227 -11.86 -0.03 -5.64
CA LEU A 227 -12.03 -0.47 -7.02
C LEU A 227 -13.46 -0.24 -7.52
N TYR A 228 -14.45 -0.48 -6.66
CA TYR A 228 -15.86 -0.32 -6.99
C TYR A 228 -16.71 0.02 -5.76
N GLU A 229 -17.76 0.80 -5.98
CA GLU A 229 -18.77 1.14 -4.99
C GLU A 229 -20.14 1.22 -5.68
N GLY A 230 -21.09 0.39 -5.24
CA GLY A 230 -22.40 0.31 -5.90
C GLY A 230 -23.15 -0.99 -5.63
N LEU A 231 -24.22 -1.22 -6.40
CA LEU A 231 -25.01 -2.45 -6.31
C LEU A 231 -24.32 -3.61 -7.02
N ALA A 232 -24.17 -4.73 -6.33
CA ALA A 232 -23.72 -6.00 -6.88
C ALA A 232 -24.73 -7.12 -6.60
N THR A 233 -24.61 -8.22 -7.32
CA THR A 233 -25.43 -9.42 -7.14
C THR A 233 -24.73 -10.36 -6.16
N LYS A 234 -25.39 -10.66 -5.04
CA LYS A 234 -24.99 -11.67 -4.06
C LYS A 234 -25.71 -12.98 -4.36
N LEU A 235 -24.95 -14.05 -4.46
CA LEU A 235 -25.42 -15.41 -4.65
C LEU A 235 -25.09 -16.20 -3.39
N ILE A 236 -26.09 -16.86 -2.80
CA ILE A 236 -25.93 -17.74 -1.65
C ILE A 236 -26.40 -19.13 -2.06
N SER A 237 -25.54 -20.11 -1.85
CA SER A 237 -25.91 -21.51 -2.01
C SER A 237 -26.02 -22.25 -0.69
N GLN A 238 -27.00 -23.15 -0.61
CA GLN A 238 -27.10 -24.18 0.41
C GLN A 238 -26.33 -25.41 -0.08
N ALA A 239 -25.13 -25.65 0.46
CA ALA A 239 -24.48 -26.94 0.34
C ALA A 239 -24.92 -27.83 1.51
N GLU A 240 -25.17 -29.11 1.25
CA GLU A 240 -25.67 -30.09 2.23
C GLU A 240 -24.74 -30.26 3.45
N ASP A 241 -23.47 -29.85 3.34
CA ASP A 241 -22.44 -29.89 4.39
C ASP A 241 -22.11 -28.52 5.02
N SER A 242 -23.12 -27.68 5.27
CA SER A 242 -23.09 -26.53 6.20
C SER A 242 -22.19 -25.33 5.88
N THR A 243 -21.50 -25.27 4.73
CA THR A 243 -20.77 -24.05 4.31
C THR A 243 -21.50 -23.31 3.18
N TYR A 244 -22.18 -22.22 3.55
CA TYR A 244 -22.77 -21.29 2.59
C TYR A 244 -21.66 -20.59 1.78
N ALA A 245 -21.41 -21.04 0.55
CA ALA A 245 -20.54 -20.32 -0.36
C ALA A 245 -21.28 -19.07 -0.85
N THR A 246 -20.84 -17.89 -0.41
CA THR A 246 -21.37 -16.60 -0.84
C THR A 246 -20.52 -16.06 -1.99
N VAL A 247 -21.13 -15.71 -3.12
CA VAL A 247 -20.42 -15.15 -4.27
C VAL A 247 -20.99 -13.77 -4.60
N TYR A 248 -20.13 -12.78 -4.74
CA TYR A 248 -20.48 -11.44 -5.20
C TYR A 248 -20.11 -11.29 -6.66
N SER A 249 -21.01 -10.75 -7.47
CA SER A 249 -20.79 -10.58 -8.90
C SER A 249 -21.33 -9.25 -9.40
N LEU A 250 -20.62 -8.66 -10.35
CA LEU A 250 -21.00 -7.45 -11.05
C LEU A 250 -20.60 -7.57 -12.51
N VAL A 251 -21.49 -7.17 -13.41
CA VAL A 251 -21.21 -7.06 -14.84
C VAL A 251 -21.65 -5.69 -15.32
N THR A 252 -20.70 -4.84 -15.67
CA THR A 252 -20.92 -3.53 -16.31
C THR A 252 -20.01 -3.38 -17.53
N GLN A 253 -20.20 -2.33 -18.33
CA GLN A 253 -19.35 -2.07 -19.51
C GLN A 253 -17.88 -1.84 -19.14
N ASP A 254 -17.64 -1.20 -17.99
CA ASP A 254 -16.30 -0.76 -17.56
C ASP A 254 -15.64 -1.70 -16.56
N LEU A 255 -16.44 -2.46 -15.81
CA LEU A 255 -15.97 -3.35 -14.77
C LEU A 255 -16.82 -4.61 -14.68
N THR A 256 -16.15 -5.76 -14.68
CA THR A 256 -16.77 -7.03 -14.37
C THR A 256 -15.92 -7.77 -13.34
N PHE A 257 -16.57 -8.32 -12.31
CA PHE A 257 -15.92 -9.20 -11.35
C PHE A 257 -16.90 -10.25 -10.86
N ALA A 258 -16.39 -11.37 -10.38
CA ALA A 258 -17.17 -12.24 -9.53
C ALA A 258 -16.25 -13.01 -8.59
N LEU A 259 -16.40 -12.74 -7.30
CA LEU A 259 -15.50 -13.11 -6.21
C LEU A 259 -16.26 -13.92 -5.15
N THR A 260 -15.62 -14.94 -4.61
CA THR A 260 -16.18 -15.76 -3.54
C THR A 260 -15.79 -15.17 -2.19
N ALA A 261 -16.76 -14.94 -1.33
CA ALA A 261 -16.48 -14.57 0.05
C ALA A 261 -16.01 -15.77 0.85
N ALA A 262 -14.87 -15.60 1.49
CA ALA A 262 -14.27 -16.53 2.43
C ALA A 262 -14.72 -16.14 3.86
N HIS A 263 -13.76 -16.06 4.79
CA HIS A 263 -14.02 -15.66 6.17
C HIS A 263 -14.32 -14.16 6.29
N GLN A 264 -14.98 -13.80 7.39
CA GLN A 264 -15.22 -12.42 7.79
C GLN A 264 -14.11 -11.95 8.73
N GLN A 265 -13.66 -10.72 8.55
CA GLN A 265 -12.76 -10.03 9.46
C GLN A 265 -13.39 -8.71 9.91
N SER A 266 -13.27 -8.37 11.19
CA SER A 266 -13.72 -7.07 11.69
C SER A 266 -12.56 -6.10 11.70
N LEU A 267 -12.73 -4.96 11.01
CA LEU A 267 -11.76 -3.88 10.99
C LEU A 267 -12.48 -2.56 11.25
N CYS A 268 -12.16 -1.93 12.39
CA CYS A 268 -12.71 -0.63 12.79
C CYS A 268 -14.25 -0.53 12.78
N GLY A 269 -14.91 -1.58 13.27
CA GLY A 269 -16.38 -1.64 13.33
C GLY A 269 -17.04 -2.02 12.00
N TYR A 270 -16.28 -2.18 10.92
CA TYR A 270 -16.75 -2.76 9.66
C TYR A 270 -16.49 -4.27 9.64
N THR A 271 -17.41 -5.02 9.06
CA THR A 271 -17.25 -6.45 8.79
C THR A 271 -16.89 -6.63 7.33
N LEU A 272 -15.62 -6.96 7.08
CA LEU A 272 -15.09 -7.17 5.75
C LEU A 272 -15.12 -8.65 5.40
N HIS A 273 -15.47 -8.97 4.16
CA HIS A 273 -15.36 -10.30 3.59
C HIS A 273 -14.04 -10.41 2.86
N ASN A 274 -13.21 -11.37 3.28
CA ASN A 274 -12.03 -11.76 2.52
C ASN A 274 -12.48 -12.51 1.26
N THR A 275 -11.68 -12.42 0.20
CA THR A 275 -11.95 -13.13 -1.05
C THR A 275 -10.88 -14.19 -1.32
N GLU A 276 -11.02 -14.96 -2.40
CA GLU A 276 -9.97 -15.85 -2.89
C GLU A 276 -8.66 -15.13 -3.20
N HIS A 277 -8.71 -13.81 -3.46
CA HIS A 277 -7.52 -13.01 -3.70
C HIS A 277 -7.07 -12.34 -2.39
N PRO A 278 -5.81 -12.52 -1.96
CA PRO A 278 -5.34 -12.09 -0.63
C PRO A 278 -5.36 -10.57 -0.42
N LYS A 279 -5.43 -9.80 -1.50
CA LYS A 279 -5.47 -8.32 -1.45
C LYS A 279 -6.85 -7.72 -1.69
N LEU A 280 -7.87 -8.51 -2.03
CA LEU A 280 -9.21 -8.00 -2.34
C LEU A 280 -10.20 -8.28 -1.22
N PHE A 281 -10.98 -7.26 -0.88
CA PHE A 281 -11.96 -7.30 0.20
C PHE A 281 -13.29 -6.69 -0.25
N ILE A 282 -14.37 -7.25 0.28
CA ILE A 282 -15.73 -6.79 0.02
C ILE A 282 -16.37 -6.36 1.33
N LEU A 283 -16.91 -5.15 1.36
CA LEU A 283 -17.79 -4.67 2.41
C LEU A 283 -19.23 -4.63 1.89
N GLU A 284 -20.14 -5.35 2.54
CA GLU A 284 -21.58 -5.12 2.38
C GLU A 284 -21.98 -3.90 3.20
N THR A 285 -22.60 -2.91 2.56
CA THR A 285 -22.98 -1.67 3.24
C THR A 285 -24.21 -1.04 2.62
N VAL A 286 -24.56 0.18 3.04
CA VAL A 286 -25.60 1.02 2.47
C VAL A 286 -24.98 2.25 1.82
N LYS A 287 -25.68 2.83 0.85
CA LYS A 287 -25.24 4.06 0.18
C LYS A 287 -24.94 5.16 1.20
N GLY A 288 -23.72 5.71 1.15
CA GLY A 288 -23.24 6.76 2.05
C GLY A 288 -22.48 6.24 3.28
N ASN A 289 -22.55 4.96 3.62
CA ASN A 289 -21.74 4.35 4.67
C ASN A 289 -20.56 3.59 4.02
N THR A 290 -19.48 4.30 3.71
CA THR A 290 -18.33 3.74 2.98
C THR A 290 -17.15 3.51 3.91
N PHE A 291 -16.34 2.48 3.64
CA PHE A 291 -15.13 2.21 4.41
C PHE A 291 -14.09 3.32 4.19
N THR A 292 -13.90 3.68 2.93
CA THR A 292 -13.05 4.80 2.50
C THR A 292 -13.61 5.39 1.20
N HIS A 293 -13.24 6.63 0.87
CA HIS A 293 -13.70 7.28 -0.34
C HIS A 293 -12.91 6.80 -1.56
N ARG A 294 -13.58 6.73 -2.71
CA ARG A 294 -12.93 6.41 -3.98
C ARG A 294 -12.00 7.56 -4.41
N GLY A 295 -10.70 7.28 -4.38
CA GLY A 295 -9.64 8.17 -4.86
C GLY A 295 -9.01 7.69 -6.17
N SER A 296 -7.99 8.43 -6.62
CA SER A 296 -7.13 8.02 -7.74
C SER A 296 -6.21 6.88 -7.31
N ILE A 297 -6.22 5.78 -8.05
CA ILE A 297 -5.39 4.60 -7.76
C ILE A 297 -4.03 4.74 -8.48
N HIS A 298 -2.93 4.44 -7.78
CA HIS A 298 -1.60 4.40 -8.39
C HIS A 298 -1.51 3.27 -9.43
N VAL A 299 -0.91 3.52 -10.59
CA VAL A 299 -0.78 2.50 -11.66
C VAL A 299 -0.03 1.26 -11.16
N GLY A 300 0.99 1.43 -10.32
CA GLY A 300 1.71 0.32 -9.68
C GLY A 300 0.90 -0.47 -8.65
N ASN A 301 -0.24 0.05 -8.17
CA ASN A 301 -1.20 -0.71 -7.35
C ASN A 301 -2.25 -1.42 -8.21
N LEU A 302 -2.38 -1.08 -9.49
CA LEU A 302 -3.29 -1.78 -10.40
C LEU A 302 -2.63 -3.11 -10.76
N ASP A 303 -3.04 -4.17 -10.08
CA ASP A 303 -2.61 -5.51 -10.44
C ASP A 303 -3.21 -5.88 -11.81
N ILE A 304 -2.34 -5.89 -12.83
CA ILE A 304 -2.66 -6.30 -14.19
C ILE A 304 -3.27 -7.71 -14.22
N PHE A 305 -2.90 -8.59 -13.29
CA PHE A 305 -3.47 -9.93 -13.21
C PHE A 305 -4.88 -9.93 -12.60
N THR A 306 -5.20 -9.03 -11.68
CA THR A 306 -6.59 -8.82 -11.22
C THR A 306 -7.49 -8.30 -12.35
N TYR A 307 -6.97 -7.47 -13.26
CA TYR A 307 -7.72 -6.93 -14.40
C TYR A 307 -7.80 -7.88 -15.61
N VAL A 308 -6.83 -8.77 -15.79
CA VAL A 308 -6.80 -9.77 -16.87
C VAL A 308 -7.52 -11.06 -16.47
N ASN A 309 -7.39 -11.51 -15.21
CA ASN A 309 -8.15 -12.66 -14.71
C ASN A 309 -9.64 -12.35 -14.66
N SER A 310 -10.05 -11.12 -14.35
CA SER A 310 -11.47 -10.76 -14.39
C SER A 310 -12.08 -10.86 -15.79
N LYS A 311 -11.32 -10.57 -16.86
CA LYS A 311 -11.76 -10.76 -18.26
C LYS A 311 -11.73 -12.23 -18.71
N PHE A 312 -10.75 -13.02 -18.31
CA PHE A 312 -10.70 -14.46 -18.62
C PHE A 312 -11.79 -15.24 -17.86
N VAL A 313 -11.93 -14.97 -16.56
CA VAL A 313 -13.05 -15.44 -15.72
C VAL A 313 -14.38 -14.89 -16.25
N TYR A 314 -14.43 -13.70 -16.83
CA TYR A 314 -15.63 -13.18 -17.50
C TYR A 314 -15.94 -13.88 -18.81
N VAL A 315 -14.97 -14.18 -19.67
CA VAL A 315 -15.23 -14.96 -20.90
C VAL A 315 -15.72 -16.36 -20.51
N GLU A 316 -15.12 -16.97 -19.49
CA GLU A 316 -15.62 -18.18 -18.88
C GLU A 316 -17.04 -17.99 -18.29
N LYS A 317 -17.31 -16.88 -17.56
CA LYS A 317 -18.60 -16.53 -16.89
C LYS A 317 -19.70 -16.07 -17.86
N HIS A 318 -19.37 -15.50 -19.00
CA HIS A 318 -20.28 -15.03 -20.05
C HIS A 318 -20.74 -16.22 -20.90
N ILE A 319 -19.83 -17.16 -21.20
CA ILE A 319 -20.19 -18.51 -21.69
C ILE A 319 -21.11 -19.23 -20.67
N LYS A 320 -20.95 -18.91 -19.38
CA LYS A 320 -21.73 -19.34 -18.20
C LYS A 320 -22.93 -18.44 -17.86
N GLN A 321 -23.44 -17.60 -18.77
CA GLN A 321 -24.68 -16.82 -18.55
C GLN A 321 -25.93 -17.66 -18.24
N GLN A 322 -25.84 -18.98 -18.35
CA GLN A 322 -26.70 -19.89 -17.60
C GLN A 322 -26.20 -19.99 -16.14
N MET A 323 -26.46 -18.95 -15.33
CA MET A 323 -26.04 -18.82 -13.92
C MET A 323 -26.25 -20.08 -13.05
N THR A 324 -27.31 -20.86 -13.32
CA THR A 324 -27.58 -22.14 -12.63
C THR A 324 -26.56 -23.23 -12.99
N SER A 325 -26.13 -23.29 -14.25
CA SER A 325 -25.12 -24.23 -14.74
C SER A 325 -23.71 -23.84 -14.26
N LEU A 326 -23.41 -22.55 -14.09
CA LEU A 326 -22.14 -22.07 -13.55
C LEU A 326 -21.90 -22.51 -12.10
N TYR A 327 -22.89 -22.29 -11.24
CA TYR A 327 -22.80 -22.71 -9.84
C TYR A 327 -22.52 -24.21 -9.73
N HIS A 328 -23.26 -25.01 -10.52
CA HIS A 328 -23.08 -26.45 -10.60
C HIS A 328 -21.67 -26.83 -11.09
N ASN A 329 -21.20 -26.23 -12.20
CA ASN A 329 -19.86 -26.50 -12.73
C ASN A 329 -18.72 -26.15 -11.76
N VAL A 330 -18.82 -25.04 -11.00
CA VAL A 330 -17.76 -24.67 -10.03
C VAL A 330 -17.75 -25.61 -8.84
N MET A 331 -18.92 -25.94 -8.30
CA MET A 331 -19.01 -26.90 -7.21
C MET A 331 -18.57 -28.28 -7.65
N GLN A 332 -18.89 -28.67 -8.89
CA GLN A 332 -18.47 -29.93 -9.46
C GLN A 332 -16.96 -29.98 -9.63
N HIS A 333 -16.34 -28.92 -10.16
CA HIS A 333 -14.89 -28.87 -10.28
C HIS A 333 -14.17 -28.90 -8.92
N ARG A 334 -14.72 -28.22 -7.91
CA ARG A 334 -14.19 -28.29 -6.53
C ARG A 334 -14.28 -29.71 -5.97
N CYS A 335 -15.43 -30.35 -6.11
CA CYS A 335 -15.62 -31.72 -5.67
C CYS A 335 -14.68 -32.69 -6.41
N GLU A 336 -14.49 -32.53 -7.72
CA GLU A 336 -13.57 -33.33 -8.52
C GLU A 336 -12.11 -33.16 -8.07
N LEU A 337 -11.69 -31.94 -7.74
CA LEU A 337 -10.36 -31.66 -7.19
C LEU A 337 -10.17 -32.32 -5.82
N GLU A 338 -11.13 -32.15 -4.90
CA GLU A 338 -11.09 -32.79 -3.59
C GLU A 338 -11.09 -34.32 -3.72
N ARG A 339 -11.85 -34.86 -4.68
CA ARG A 339 -11.88 -36.28 -5.00
C ARG A 339 -10.54 -36.80 -5.51
N GLU A 340 -9.86 -36.08 -6.40
CA GLU A 340 -8.52 -36.47 -6.88
C GLU A 340 -7.47 -36.38 -5.78
N VAL A 341 -7.57 -35.40 -4.87
CA VAL A 341 -6.74 -35.35 -3.66
C VAL A 341 -6.98 -36.59 -2.81
N ILE A 342 -8.23 -36.91 -2.47
CA ILE A 342 -8.57 -38.10 -1.66
C ILE A 342 -8.12 -39.38 -2.36
N LYS A 343 -8.28 -39.50 -3.67
CA LYS A 343 -7.84 -40.66 -4.46
C LYS A 343 -6.32 -40.81 -4.44
N ASN A 344 -5.57 -39.73 -4.54
CA ASN A 344 -4.12 -39.75 -4.38
C ASN A 344 -3.74 -40.19 -2.95
N THR A 345 -4.40 -39.65 -1.93
CA THR A 345 -4.17 -40.06 -0.53
C THR A 345 -4.52 -41.54 -0.28
N LEU A 346 -5.62 -42.04 -0.85
CA LEU A 346 -5.99 -43.46 -0.77
C LEU A 346 -5.00 -44.37 -1.51
N SER A 347 -4.41 -43.88 -2.61
CA SER A 347 -3.33 -44.59 -3.32
C SER A 347 -2.08 -44.69 -2.44
N PHE A 348 -1.76 -43.64 -1.68
CA PHE A 348 -0.72 -43.70 -0.64
C PHE A 348 -1.07 -44.67 0.48
N ALA A 349 -2.33 -44.70 0.95
CA ALA A 349 -2.78 -45.66 1.96
C ALA A 349 -2.62 -47.14 1.52
N PHE A 350 -2.77 -47.42 0.22
CA PHE A 350 -2.55 -48.75 -0.33
C PHE A 350 -1.06 -49.11 -0.50
N LEU A 351 -0.22 -48.15 -0.86
CA LEU A 351 1.20 -48.36 -1.14
C LEU A 351 2.07 -48.34 0.12
N GLN A 352 1.73 -47.51 1.11
CA GLN A 352 2.45 -47.33 2.37
C GLN A 352 1.45 -47.15 3.53
N PRO A 353 0.84 -48.24 4.03
CA PRO A 353 -0.17 -48.18 5.10
C PRO A 353 0.36 -47.56 6.40
N ASP A 354 1.62 -47.86 6.73
CA ASP A 354 2.26 -47.42 7.98
C ASP A 354 2.48 -45.90 8.06
N GLU A 355 2.61 -45.21 6.91
CA GLU A 355 2.74 -43.74 6.87
C GLU A 355 1.38 -43.03 6.85
N PHE A 356 0.33 -43.70 6.37
CA PHE A 356 -1.03 -43.16 6.32
C PHE A 356 -1.68 -43.07 7.72
N ASP A 357 -1.37 -44.02 8.62
CA ASP A 357 -1.86 -44.00 10.01
C ASP A 357 -1.22 -42.89 10.89
N ILE A 358 -0.22 -42.15 10.38
CA ILE A 358 0.53 -41.12 11.12
C ILE A 358 0.11 -39.68 10.74
N ALA A 359 -0.63 -39.49 9.64
CA ALA A 359 -1.08 -38.19 9.13
C ALA A 359 -2.54 -37.91 9.48
#